data_AF-A0A833DRZ9-F1
#
_entry.id   AF-A0A833DRZ9-F1
#
_cell.length_a   1.000
_cell.length_b   1.000
_cell.length_c   1.000
_cell.angle_alpha   90.00
_cell.angle_beta   90.00
_cell.angle_gamma   90.00
#
_symmetry.space_group_name_H-M   'P 1'
#
loop_
_entity.id
_entity.type
_entity.pdbx_description
1 polymer ?
#
loop_
_entity_poly.entity_id
_entity_poly.type
_entity_poly.pdbx_seq_one_letter_code
_entity_poly.pdbx_strand_id
1 'polypeptide(L)' 'MGKIKYRMTLPGKEAIYKSLKVDDVEDGLIIKTSYDYDLKLLDLYIETNSIGSLKNIIDDYFINYEMSLKIMEFIKN' A
#
# COMPACT_ATOMS: atom_id res chain seq x y z
N MET A 1 -6.30 -3.80 -24.32
CA MET A 1 -6.49 -4.36 -22.96
C MET A 1 -6.99 -3.25 -22.05
N GLY A 2 -8.03 -3.50 -21.25
CA GLY A 2 -8.55 -2.51 -20.30
C GLY A 2 -7.60 -2.35 -19.12
N LYS A 3 -7.48 -1.13 -18.59
CA LYS A 3 -6.74 -0.87 -17.35
C LYS A 3 -7.66 -1.07 -16.15
N ILE A 4 -7.19 -1.78 -15.14
CA ILE A 4 -7.83 -1.97 -13.85
C ILE A 4 -7.25 -0.94 -12.89
N LYS A 5 -8.12 -0.23 -12.18
CA LYS A 5 -7.76 0.74 -11.15
C LYS A 5 -8.32 0.29 -9.82
N TYR A 6 -7.47 0.24 -8.81
CA TYR A 6 -7.84 -0.10 -7.45
C TYR A 6 -7.32 0.97 -6.50
N ARG A 7 -8.14 1.35 -5.53
CA ARG A 7 -7.78 2.31 -4.49
C ARG A 7 -8.32 1.85 -3.16
N MET A 8 -7.50 1.94 -2.13
CA MET A 8 -7.87 1.55 -0.77
C MET A 8 -7.26 2.51 0.24
N THR A 9 -8.05 2.85 1.25
CA THR A 9 -7.62 3.64 2.40
C THR A 9 -7.60 2.79 3.66
N LEU A 10 -6.52 2.88 4.43
CA LEU A 10 -6.33 2.15 5.68
C LEU A 10 -5.95 3.12 6.82
N PRO A 11 -6.37 2.86 8.06
CA PRO A 11 -5.82 3.60 9.20
C PRO A 11 -4.30 3.35 9.31
N GLY A 12 -3.52 4.37 9.61
CA GLY A 12 -2.07 4.19 9.70
C GLY A 12 -1.34 5.32 10.43
N LYS A 13 -0.15 5.00 10.91
CA LYS A 13 0.79 6.00 11.43
C LYS A 13 1.78 6.35 10.34
N GLU A 14 2.34 7.55 10.42
CA GLU A 14 3.42 7.98 9.53
C GLU A 14 4.60 6.98 9.49
N ALA A 15 4.91 6.31 10.62
CA ALA A 15 5.93 5.27 10.66
C ALA A 15 5.61 4.06 9.76
N ILE A 16 4.34 3.65 9.71
CA ILE A 16 3.87 2.55 8.85
C ILE A 16 3.83 3.01 7.40
N TYR A 17 3.43 4.26 7.14
CA TYR A 17 3.56 4.85 5.81
C TYR A 17 5.00 4.79 5.30
N LYS A 18 5.96 5.23 6.11
CA LYS A 18 7.38 5.26 5.75
C LYS A 18 7.92 3.85 5.44
N SER A 19 7.43 2.80 6.10
CA SER A 19 7.83 1.42 5.81
C SER A 19 7.15 0.84 4.56
N LEU A 20 5.95 1.29 4.22
CA LEU A 20 5.16 0.80 3.08
C LEU A 20 5.23 1.69 1.85
N LYS A 21 6.00 2.78 1.91
CA LYS A 21 6.08 3.74 0.82
C LYS A 21 6.73 3.07 -0.40
N VAL A 22 5.91 2.83 -1.40
CA VAL A 22 6.31 2.41 -2.74
C VAL A 22 5.78 3.44 -3.73
N ASP A 23 6.63 3.83 -4.66
CA ASP A 23 6.27 4.58 -5.86
C ASP A 23 6.95 3.86 -7.01
N ASP A 24 6.21 2.96 -7.64
CA ASP A 24 6.68 2.10 -8.72
C ASP A 24 5.81 2.31 -9.96
N VAL A 25 6.46 2.60 -11.08
CA VAL A 25 5.82 2.93 -12.34
C VAL A 25 6.58 2.23 -13.47
N GLU A 26 6.01 1.13 -13.93
CA GLU A 26 6.47 0.37 -15.08
C GLU A 26 5.37 0.31 -16.15
N ASP A 27 5.72 -0.11 -17.37
CA ASP A 27 4.76 -0.17 -18.48
C ASP A 27 3.56 -1.06 -18.14
N GLY A 28 2.41 -0.43 -17.88
CA GLY A 28 1.17 -1.11 -17.52
C GLY A 28 1.00 -1.44 -16.04
N LEU A 29 1.89 -0.97 -15.15
CA LEU A 29 1.80 -1.09 -13.70
C LEU A 29 2.12 0.24 -13.00
N ILE A 30 1.21 0.71 -12.14
CA ILE A 30 1.45 1.84 -11.24
C ILE A 30 1.08 1.38 -9.83
N ILE A 31 1.97 1.56 -8.86
CA ILE A 31 1.70 1.34 -7.44
C ILE A 31 2.15 2.58 -6.68
N LYS A 32 1.22 3.22 -5.96
CA LYS A 32 1.48 4.43 -5.20
C LYS A 32 0.93 4.31 -3.80
N THR A 33 1.78 4.52 -2.81
CA THR A 33 1.39 4.68 -1.41
C THR A 33 1.51 6.15 -1.01
N SER A 34 0.46 6.72 -0.43
CA SER A 34 0.47 8.08 0.13
C SER A 34 -0.09 8.11 1.55
N TYR A 35 0.12 9.22 2.25
CA TYR A 35 -0.33 9.41 3.63
C TYR A 35 -1.00 10.76 3.82
N ASP A 36 -2.22 10.73 4.34
CA ASP A 36 -2.93 11.89 4.82
C ASP A 36 -2.52 12.15 6.29
N TYR A 37 -1.80 13.25 6.51
CA TYR A 37 -1.29 13.62 7.83
C TYR A 37 -2.38 14.13 8.78
N ASP A 38 -3.45 14.73 8.24
CA ASP A 38 -4.54 15.30 9.02
C ASP A 38 -5.48 14.19 9.50
N LEU A 39 -5.82 13.27 8.60
CA LEU A 39 -6.72 12.15 8.88
C LEU A 39 -6.00 10.90 9.40
N LYS A 40 -4.66 10.87 9.32
CA LYS A 40 -3.81 9.72 9.68
C LYS A 40 -4.20 8.45 8.90
N LEU A 41 -4.39 8.60 7.60
CA LEU A 41 -4.80 7.52 6.70
C LEU A 41 -3.71 7.23 5.66
N LEU A 42 -3.48 5.95 5.41
CA LEU A 42 -2.70 5.43 4.30
C LEU A 42 -3.61 5.26 3.09
N ASP A 43 -3.16 5.68 1.92
CA ASP A 43 -3.86 5.47 0.66
C ASP A 43 -2.97 4.70 -0.31
N LEU A 44 -3.46 3.54 -0.76
CA LEU A 44 -2.83 2.70 -1.77
C LEU A 44 -3.60 2.86 -3.08
N TYR A 45 -2.90 3.25 -4.14
CA TYR A 45 -3.41 3.29 -5.50
C TYR A 45 -2.65 2.30 -6.38
N ILE A 46 -3.39 1.46 -7.11
CA ILE A 46 -2.84 0.50 -8.06
C ILE A 46 -3.52 0.69 -9.42
N GLU A 47 -2.72 0.78 -10.48
CA GLU A 47 -3.18 0.65 -11.85
C GLU A 47 -2.46 -0.53 -12.49
N THR A 48 -3.19 -1.47 -13.09
CA THR A 48 -2.58 -2.62 -13.77
C THR A 48 -3.41 -3.07 -14.97
N ASN A 49 -2.83 -3.86 -15.86
CA ASN A 49 -3.52 -4.48 -16.99
C ASN A 49 -4.06 -5.88 -16.70
N SER A 50 -3.81 -6.46 -15.51
CA SER A 50 -4.19 -7.83 -15.18
C SER A 50 -4.72 -8.00 -13.74
N ILE A 51 -5.75 -8.85 -13.58
CA ILE A 51 -6.30 -9.21 -12.27
C ILE A 51 -5.27 -9.99 -11.43
N GLY A 52 -4.43 -10.81 -12.08
CA GLY A 52 -3.38 -11.58 -11.40
C GLY A 52 -2.35 -10.66 -10.74
N SER A 53 -1.86 -9.66 -11.46
CA SER A 53 -0.97 -8.62 -10.91
C SER A 53 -1.64 -7.88 -9.75
N LEU A 54 -2.89 -7.47 -9.91
CA LEU A 54 -3.63 -6.78 -8.83
C LEU A 54 -3.67 -7.63 -7.55
N LYS A 55 -4.03 -8.92 -7.68
CA LYS A 55 -4.11 -9.84 -6.54
C LYS A 55 -2.75 -9.94 -5.83
N ASN A 56 -1.67 -10.15 -6.58
CA ASN A 56 -0.33 -10.30 -6.00
C ASN A 56 0.11 -9.04 -5.25
N ILE A 57 -0.12 -7.86 -5.84
CA ILE A 57 0.25 -6.58 -5.21
C ILE A 57 -0.53 -6.37 -3.91
N ILE A 58 -1.83 -6.68 -3.90
CA ILE A 58 -2.66 -6.56 -2.71
C ILE A 58 -2.17 -7.53 -1.62
N ASP A 59 -1.93 -8.80 -1.97
CA ASP A 59 -1.46 -9.82 -1.03
C ASP A 59 -0.11 -9.40 -0.39
N ASP A 60 0.86 -8.99 -1.21
CA ASP A 60 2.17 -8.53 -0.74
C ASP A 60 2.09 -7.27 0.13
N TYR A 61 1.26 -6.30 -0.28
CA TYR A 61 1.05 -5.07 0.48
C TYR A 61 0.46 -5.35 1.87
N PHE A 62 -0.53 -6.23 1.98
CA PHE A 62 -1.15 -6.57 3.25
C PHE A 62 -0.20 -7.33 4.19
N ILE A 63 0.61 -8.25 3.66
CA ILE A 63 1.65 -8.93 4.45
C ILE A 63 2.60 -7.89 5.07
N ASN A 64 3.09 -6.95 4.26
CA ASN A 64 3.99 -5.90 4.73
C ASN A 64 3.32 -4.95 5.74
N TYR A 65 2.04 -4.63 5.54
CA TYR A 65 1.26 -3.80 6.45
C TYR A 65 1.08 -4.47 7.82
N GLU A 66 0.68 -5.73 7.86
CA GLU A 66 0.55 -6.49 9.11
C GLU A 66 1.88 -6.64 9.84
N MET A 67 2.96 -6.92 9.11
CA MET A 67 4.31 -6.98 9.69
C MET A 67 4.71 -5.64 10.30
N SER A 68 4.45 -4.53 9.60
CA SER A 68 4.73 -3.18 10.10
C SER A 68 3.95 -2.87 11.37
N LEU A 69 2.67 -3.28 11.45
CA LEU A 69 1.87 -3.13 12.67
C LEU A 69 2.48 -3.91 13.84
N LYS A 70 2.82 -5.19 13.63
CA LYS A 70 3.42 -6.06 14.67
C LYS A 70 4.74 -5.48 15.20
N ILE A 71 5.64 -5.03 14.33
CA ILE A 71 6.92 -4.41 14.73
C ILE A 71 6.67 -3.16 15.60
N MET A 72 5.69 -2.33 15.22
CA MET A 72 5.35 -1.13 15.96
C MET A 72 4.72 -1.41 17.33
N GLU A 73 4.11 -2.57 17.53
CA GLU A 73 3.65 -3.03 18.85
C GLU A 73 4.83 -3.42 19.74
N PHE A 74 5.86 -4.09 19.20
CA PHE A 74 7.06 -4.46 19.96
C PHE A 74 7.88 -3.25 20.41
N ILE A 75 8.03 -2.21 19.58
CA ILE A 75 8.83 -1.01 19.89
C ILE A 75 8.18 -0.14 20.98
N LYS A 76 6.89 -0.32 21.26
CA LYS A 76 6.16 0.46 22.27
C LYS A 76 6.29 -0.07 23.70
N ASN A 77 6.88 -1.26 23.88
CA ASN A 77 7.22 -1.84 25.19
C ASN A 77 8.70 -1.61 25.51
#